data_AF-A0A166TYP8-F1
#
_entry.id   AF-A0A166TYP8-F1
#
_cell.length_a   1.000
_cell.length_b   1.000
_cell.length_c   1.000
_cell.angle_alpha   90.00
_cell.angle_beta   90.00
_cell.angle_gamma   90.00
#
_symmetry.space_group_name_H-M   'P 1'
#
loop_
_entity.id
_entity.type
_entity.pdbx_description
1 polymer ?
#
loop_
_entity_poly.entity_id
_entity_poly.type
_entity_poly.pdbx_seq_one_letter_code
_entity_poly.pdbx_strand_id
1 'polypeptide(L)' 'MTEFTSLFGALDDNIPDDVSVAQFILDRHHPRRPVRPADAPWLIDDVSGRKVFYEEVSSQII' A
#
# COMPACT_ATOMS: atom_id res chain seq x y z
N MET A 1 -1.54 28.60 17.10
CA MET A 1 -0.82 27.37 16.70
C MET A 1 -1.90 26.31 16.58
N THR A 2 -2.20 25.85 15.37
CA THR A 2 -3.27 24.86 15.15
C THR A 2 -2.66 23.47 15.30
N GLU A 3 -3.13 22.70 16.27
CA GLU A 3 -2.71 21.31 16.43
C GLU A 3 -3.47 20.42 15.45
N PHE A 4 -2.74 19.59 14.72
CA PHE A 4 -3.33 18.58 13.83
C PHE A 4 -3.48 17.28 14.63
N THR A 5 -4.72 16.88 14.87
CA THR A 5 -5.04 15.59 15.50
C THR A 5 -5.70 14.68 14.48
N SER A 6 -5.24 13.43 14.41
CA SER A 6 -5.90 12.40 13.61
C SER A 6 -7.29 12.12 14.19
N LEU A 7 -8.31 12.11 13.33
CA LEU A 7 -9.67 11.67 13.72
C LEU A 7 -9.74 10.20 14.13
N PHE A 8 -8.65 9.45 13.97
CA PHE A 8 -8.61 7.99 14.11
C PHE A 8 -7.76 7.50 15.28
N GLY A 9 -7.39 8.43 16.18
CA GLY A 9 -6.61 8.12 17.37
C GLY A 9 -5.13 7.92 17.08
N ALA A 10 -4.44 7.36 18.06
CA ALA A 10 -3.04 6.98 17.93
C ALA A 10 -2.88 5.86 16.90
N LEU A 11 -1.71 5.86 16.23
CA LEU A 11 -1.34 4.77 15.33
C LEU A 11 -1.20 3.45 16.11
N ASP A 12 -1.39 2.31 15.44
CA ASP A 12 -1.06 1.00 16.01
C ASP A 12 0.42 0.99 16.46
N ASP A 13 0.68 0.43 17.65
CA ASP A 13 2.00 0.39 18.28
C ASP A 13 3.06 -0.43 17.51
N ASN A 14 2.65 -1.14 16.45
CA ASN A 14 3.53 -2.01 15.66
C ASN A 14 3.52 -1.61 14.18
N ILE A 15 4.05 -0.42 13.90
CA ILE A 15 4.43 0.00 12.55
C ILE A 15 5.91 -0.37 12.38
N PRO A 16 6.26 -1.24 11.43
CA PRO A 16 7.65 -1.54 11.15
C PRO A 16 8.34 -0.30 10.60
N ASP A 17 9.48 0.05 11.20
CA ASP A 17 10.33 1.17 10.81
C ASP A 17 11.52 0.74 9.94
N ASP A 18 11.76 -0.56 9.84
CA ASP A 18 12.88 -1.22 9.15
C ASP A 18 12.50 -1.80 7.77
N VAL A 19 11.42 -1.31 7.17
CA VAL A 19 10.94 -1.72 5.84
C VAL A 19 11.01 -0.56 4.84
N SER A 20 11.19 -0.89 3.56
CA SER A 20 11.04 0.11 2.51
C SER A 20 9.59 0.61 2.43
N VAL A 21 9.40 1.83 1.91
CA VAL A 21 8.05 2.39 1.68
C VAL A 21 7.22 1.47 0.79
N ALA A 22 7.83 0.81 -0.21
CA ALA A 22 7.14 -0.13 -1.07
C ALA A 22 6.64 -1.37 -0.31
N GLN A 23 7.51 -1.99 0.51
CA GLN A 23 7.13 -3.10 1.39
C GLN A 23 6.01 -2.71 2.35
N PHE A 24 6.15 -1.56 3.01
CA PHE A 24 5.11 -1.05 3.90
C PHE A 24 3.76 -0.90 3.18
N ILE A 25 3.76 -0.31 1.98
CA ILE A 25 2.55 -0.14 1.16
C ILE A 25 1.99 -1.50 0.73
N LEU A 26 2.77 -2.55 0.49
CA LEU A 26 2.21 -3.84 0.08
C LEU A 26 1.74 -4.69 1.26
N ASP A 27 2.61 -4.86 2.25
CA ASP A 27 2.46 -5.89 3.29
C ASP A 27 1.61 -5.41 4.47
N ARG A 28 1.61 -4.10 4.76
CA ARG A 28 0.81 -3.58 5.87
C ARG A 28 -0.63 -3.32 5.43
N HIS A 29 -1.53 -4.11 5.99
CA HIS A 29 -2.96 -3.83 5.90
C HIS A 29 -3.37 -2.81 6.96
N HIS A 30 -3.94 -1.69 6.52
CA HIS A 30 -4.64 -0.73 7.38
C HIS A 30 -6.14 -1.04 7.36
N PRO A 31 -6.88 -1.00 8.49
CA PRO A 31 -8.30 -1.38 8.55
C PRO A 31 -9.23 -0.67 7.56
N ARG A 32 -8.82 0.52 7.08
CA ARG A 32 -9.58 1.34 6.12
C ARG A 32 -9.08 1.25 4.69
N ARG A 33 -8.01 0.50 4.46
CA ARG A 33 -7.50 0.28 3.12
C ARG A 33 -8.54 -0.57 2.39
N PRO A 34 -9.04 -0.14 1.23
CA PRO A 34 -9.93 -0.97 0.44
C PRO A 34 -9.25 -2.29 0.09
N VAL A 35 -9.96 -3.40 0.26
CA VAL A 35 -9.52 -4.70 -0.25
C VAL A 35 -9.71 -4.69 -1.75
N ARG A 36 -8.61 -4.78 -2.49
CA ARG A 36 -8.66 -4.88 -3.96
C ARG A 36 -8.99 -6.32 -4.37
N PRO A 37 -9.90 -6.52 -5.34
CA PRO A 37 -10.06 -7.81 -5.99
C PRO A 37 -8.74 -8.30 -6.61
N ALA A 38 -8.54 -9.62 -6.67
CA ALA A 38 -7.32 -10.22 -7.22
C ALA A 38 -7.12 -9.90 -8.71
N ASP A 39 -8.20 -9.68 -9.44
CA ASP A 39 -8.23 -9.34 -10.86
C ASP A 39 -8.17 -7.81 -11.13
N ALA A 40 -8.05 -7.00 -10.09
CA ALA A 40 -7.85 -5.56 -10.24
C ALA A 40 -6.36 -5.26 -10.49
N PRO A 41 -5.99 -4.62 -11.63
CA PRO A 41 -4.61 -4.26 -11.91
C PRO A 41 -4.11 -3.22 -10.90
N TRP A 42 -2.83 -3.33 -10.54
CA TRP A 42 -2.15 -2.38 -9.68
C TRP A 42 -1.51 -1.24 -10.46
N LEU A 43 -0.98 -1.56 -11.64
CA LEU A 43 -0.44 -0.58 -12.59
C LEU A 43 -0.98 -0.91 -13.98
N ILE A 44 -1.17 0.13 -14.79
CA ILE A 44 -1.51 0.02 -16.20
C ILE A 44 -0.50 0.87 -16.95
N ASP A 45 0.23 0.23 -17.87
CA ASP A 45 1.12 0.95 -18.78
C ASP A 45 0.28 1.78 -19.75
N ASP A 46 0.55 3.09 -19.79
CA ASP A 46 -0.27 4.04 -20.56
C ASP A 46 -0.20 3.80 -22.07
N VAL A 47 0.95 3.35 -22.58
CA VAL A 47 1.19 3.18 -24.02
C VAL A 47 0.64 1.85 -24.54
N SER A 48 0.94 0.76 -23.87
CA SER A 48 0.57 -0.60 -24.29
C SER A 48 -0.75 -1.09 -23.70
N GLY A 49 -1.26 -0.42 -22.66
CA GLY A 49 -2.39 -0.91 -21.87
C GLY A 49 -2.07 -2.15 -21.04
N ARG A 50 -0.78 -2.53 -20.92
CA ARG A 50 -0.38 -3.72 -20.15
C ARG A 50 -0.75 -3.56 -18.68
N LYS A 51 -1.51 -4.53 -18.17
CA LYS A 51 -1.89 -4.62 -16.76
C LYS A 51 -0.80 -5.33 -15.98
N VAL A 52 -0.45 -4.79 -14.82
CA VAL A 52 0.47 -5.42 -13.85
C VAL A 52 -0.31 -5.72 -12.59
N PHE A 53 -0.26 -6.96 -12.13
CA PHE A 53 -1.00 -7.44 -10.96
C PHE A 53 -0.13 -7.53 -9.71
N TYR A 54 -0.77 -7.76 -8.56
CA TYR A 54 -0.09 -7.76 -7.25
C TYR A 54 1.17 -8.63 -7.23
N GLU A 55 1.08 -9.86 -7.74
CA GLU A 55 2.16 -10.84 -7.71
C GLU A 55 3.40 -10.37 -8.49
N GLU A 56 3.20 -9.68 -9.62
CA GLU A 56 4.29 -9.08 -10.38
C GLU A 56 4.94 -7.93 -9.62
N VAL A 57 4.13 -7.09 -8.94
CA VAL A 57 4.64 -5.96 -8.15
C VAL A 57 5.41 -6.44 -6.93
N SER A 58 4.87 -7.43 -6.19
CA SER A 58 5.50 -7.96 -4.98
C SER A 58 6.81 -8.67 -5.30
N SER A 59 6.92 -9.32 -6.46
CA SER A 59 8.14 -10.02 -6.88
C SER A 59 9.32 -9.09 -7.20
N GLN A 60 9.06 -7.79 -7.37
CA GLN A 60 10.09 -6.79 -7.71
C GLN A 60 10.63 -6.05 -6.47
N ILE A 61 10.10 -6.39 -5.29
CA ILE A 61 10.49 -5.75 -4.03
C ILE A 61 11.48 -6.67 -3.31
N ILE A 62 12.60 -6.09 -2.87
CA ILE A 62 13.74 -6.76 -2.23
C ILE A 62 13.62 -6.64 -0.72
#